data_AF-A0A5C8CFA7-F1
#
_entry.id   AF-A0A5C8CFA7-F1
#
_cell.length_a   1.000
_cell.length_b   1.000
_cell.length_c   1.000
_cell.angle_alpha   90.00
_cell.angle_beta   90.00
_cell.angle_gamma   90.00
#
_symmetry.space_group_name_H-M   'P 1'
#
loop_
_entity.id
_entity.type
_entity.pdbx_description
1 polymer ?
#
loop_
_entity_poly.entity_id
_entity_poly.type
_entity_poly.pdbx_seq_one_letter_code
_entity_poly.pdbx_strand_id
1 'polypeptide(L)'
;MFELPRMLTISIIATLIAAFVGTTIILIASAPFSLLAIIAFPIYFASLIIAAVLAAPVTFVFLPLAYLLLKGRPILTLLVTPVVGLIGGGFAMYAWVELGFLPRQYHPITQQIFSITGMLSGFSAGAFYGRSFYA
;
A
#
# COMPACT_ATOMS: atom_id res chain seq x y z
N MET A 1 3.74 2.57 26.89
CA MET A 1 2.30 2.27 26.67
C MET A 1 1.63 3.13 25.61
N PHE A 2 2.00 4.42 25.42
CA PHE A 2 1.35 5.30 24.43
C PHE A 2 1.74 5.09 22.96
N GLU A 3 2.79 4.33 22.65
CA GLU A 3 3.24 4.12 21.26
C GLU A 3 2.38 3.13 20.47
N LEU A 4 1.85 2.09 21.12
CA LEU A 4 1.04 1.05 20.47
C LEU A 4 -0.27 1.61 19.86
N PRO A 5 -1.09 2.40 20.59
CA PRO A 5 -2.29 3.00 20.01
C PRO A 5 -1.94 4.01 18.90
N ARG A 6 -0.84 4.75 19.02
CA ARG A 6 -0.38 5.67 17.97
C ARG A 6 0.04 4.91 16.71
N MET A 7 0.83 3.84 16.86
CA MET A 7 1.26 2.97 15.76
C MET A 7 0.08 2.36 15.02
N LEU A 8 -0.92 1.88 15.75
CA LEU A 8 -2.09 1.24 15.17
C LEU A 8 -2.90 2.25 14.34
N THR A 9 -3.15 3.45 14.86
CA THR A 9 -3.83 4.51 14.10
C THR A 9 -3.07 4.91 12.85
N ILE A 10 -1.74 5.07 12.94
CA ILE A 10 -0.91 5.41 11.77
C ILE A 10 -0.95 4.26 10.74
N SER A 11 -0.95 3.01 11.17
CA SER A 11 -1.02 1.84 10.29
C SER A 11 -2.37 1.78 9.56
N ILE A 12 -3.49 2.07 10.25
CA ILE A 12 -4.82 2.15 9.63
C ILE A 12 -4.83 3.23 8.55
N ILE A 13 -4.37 4.44 8.86
CA ILE A 13 -4.38 5.56 7.89
C ILE A 13 -3.43 5.26 6.73
N ALA A 14 -2.25 4.71 6.98
CA ALA A 14 -1.32 4.29 5.94
C ALA A 14 -1.94 3.23 5.00
N THR A 15 -2.76 2.32 5.53
CA THR A 15 -3.51 1.33 4.73
C THR A 15 -4.54 2.00 3.84
N LEU A 16 -5.27 2.99 4.35
CA LEU A 16 -6.23 3.76 3.55
C LEU A 16 -5.53 4.53 2.43
N ILE A 17 -4.36 5.12 2.70
CA ILE A 17 -3.55 5.81 1.69
C ILE A 17 -3.05 4.84 0.63
N ALA A 18 -2.48 3.70 1.02
CA ALA A 18 -2.04 2.68 0.08
C ALA A 18 -3.18 2.18 -0.80
N ALA A 19 -4.34 1.87 -0.19
CA ALA A 19 -5.52 1.42 -0.91
C ALA A 19 -6.00 2.48 -1.91
N PHE A 20 -6.10 3.74 -1.49
CA PHE A 20 -6.51 4.84 -2.35
C PHE A 20 -5.55 5.04 -3.52
N VAL A 21 -4.24 5.10 -3.26
CA VAL A 21 -3.21 5.27 -4.28
C VAL A 21 -3.20 4.10 -5.26
N GLY A 22 -3.25 2.86 -4.74
CA GLY A 22 -3.25 1.66 -5.57
C GLY A 22 -4.48 1.55 -6.47
N THR A 23 -5.66 1.76 -5.90
CA THR A 23 -6.93 1.75 -6.65
C THR A 23 -6.97 2.86 -7.71
N THR A 24 -6.49 4.06 -7.39
CA THR A 24 -6.42 5.18 -8.35
C THR A 24 -5.49 4.84 -9.52
N ILE A 25 -4.31 4.29 -9.27
CA ILE A 25 -3.36 3.91 -10.33
C ILE A 25 -3.96 2.85 -11.26
N ILE A 26 -4.58 1.80 -10.71
CA ILE A 26 -5.21 0.74 -11.52
C ILE A 26 -6.33 1.31 -12.37
N LEU A 27 -7.15 2.22 -11.83
CA LEU A 27 -8.23 2.86 -12.58
C LEU A 27 -7.69 3.70 -13.73
N ILE A 28 -6.62 4.47 -13.49
CA ILE A 28 -5.96 5.24 -14.54
C ILE A 28 -5.41 4.33 -15.65
N ALA A 29 -4.83 3.19 -15.26
CA ALA A 29 -4.25 2.26 -16.21
C ALA A 29 -5.29 1.42 -16.98
N SER A 30 -6.54 1.31 -16.50
CA SER A 30 -7.51 0.34 -17.01
C SER A 30 -8.68 0.94 -17.80
N ALA A 31 -9.02 2.24 -17.65
CA ALA A 31 -10.19 2.80 -18.34
C ALA A 31 -10.06 4.29 -18.71
N PRO A 32 -10.65 4.75 -19.85
CA PRO A 32 -10.75 6.16 -20.17
C PRO A 32 -11.81 6.83 -19.28
N PHE A 33 -11.38 7.81 -18.48
CA PHE A 33 -12.21 8.57 -17.55
C PHE A 33 -13.26 9.41 -18.27
N SER A 34 -14.55 9.07 -18.15
CA SER A 34 -15.61 10.10 -18.22
C SER A 34 -17.02 9.66 -17.78
N LEU A 35 -17.42 8.39 -17.92
CA LEU A 35 -18.83 7.98 -17.69
C LEU A 35 -19.06 6.86 -16.65
N LEU A 36 -18.05 6.06 -16.32
CA LEU A 36 -18.18 4.94 -15.36
C LEU A 36 -18.02 5.35 -13.89
N ALA A 37 -17.41 6.50 -13.60
CA ALA A 37 -16.99 6.88 -12.24
C ALA A 37 -18.15 7.12 -11.25
N ILE A 38 -19.36 7.44 -11.73
CA ILE A 38 -20.54 7.69 -10.88
C ILE A 38 -21.35 6.41 -10.62
N ILE A 39 -21.49 5.53 -11.62
CA ILE A 39 -22.23 4.26 -11.51
C ILE A 39 -21.37 3.17 -10.84
N ALA A 40 -20.06 3.22 -11.02
CA ALA A 40 -19.13 2.25 -10.45
C ALA A 40 -18.74 2.53 -9.00
N PHE A 41 -19.35 3.49 -8.29
CA PHE A 41 -19.00 3.78 -6.90
C PHE A 41 -19.00 2.54 -5.97
N PRO A 42 -19.97 1.60 -6.07
CA PRO A 42 -19.91 0.35 -5.30
C PRO A 42 -18.72 -0.54 -5.69
N ILE A 43 -18.36 -0.56 -6.97
CA ILE A 43 -17.22 -1.33 -7.51
C ILE A 43 -15.90 -0.69 -7.05
N TYR A 44 -15.84 0.63 -7.03
CA TYR A 44 -14.74 1.42 -6.51
C TYR A 44 -14.55 1.20 -5.00
N PHE A 45 -15.65 1.13 -4.25
CA PHE A 45 -15.58 0.84 -2.82
C PHE A 45 -15.13 -0.61 -2.55
N ALA A 46 -15.65 -1.58 -3.31
CA ALA A 46 -15.20 -2.96 -3.23
C ALA A 46 -13.71 -3.11 -3.58
N SER A 47 -13.23 -2.40 -4.62
CA SER A 47 -11.82 -2.43 -5.00
C SER A 47 -10.91 -1.75 -3.96
N LEU A 48 -11.38 -0.70 -3.28
CA LEU A 48 -10.68 -0.11 -2.14
C LEU A 48 -10.53 -1.09 -0.97
N ILE A 49 -11.57 -1.86 -0.65
CA ILE A 49 -11.50 -2.88 0.40
C ILE A 49 -10.45 -3.94 0.02
N ILE A 50 -10.49 -4.44 -1.21
CA ILE A 50 -9.51 -5.42 -1.70
C ILE A 50 -8.10 -4.83 -1.64
N ALA A 51 -7.90 -3.61 -2.13
CA ALA A 51 -6.61 -2.94 -2.09
C ALA A 51 -6.10 -2.73 -0.66
N ALA A 52 -6.98 -2.45 0.30
CA ALA A 52 -6.64 -2.34 1.71
C ALA A 52 -6.18 -3.68 2.29
N VAL A 53 -6.87 -4.78 1.96
CA VAL A 53 -6.45 -6.15 2.37
C VAL A 53 -5.07 -6.47 1.79
N LEU A 54 -4.84 -6.14 0.51
CA LEU A 54 -3.56 -6.39 -0.15
C LEU A 54 -2.41 -5.57 0.48
N ALA A 55 -2.68 -4.35 0.94
CA ALA A 55 -1.71 -3.45 1.57
C ALA A 55 -1.45 -3.77 3.05
N ALA A 56 -2.35 -4.46 3.74
CA ALA A 56 -2.28 -4.72 5.17
C ALA A 56 -0.96 -5.36 5.66
N PRO A 57 -0.35 -6.35 4.97
CA PRO A 57 0.93 -6.90 5.40
C PRO A 57 2.04 -5.83 5.44
N VAL A 58 2.01 -4.87 4.53
CA VAL A 58 3.00 -3.79 4.50
C VAL A 58 2.78 -2.85 5.67
N THR A 59 1.55 -2.39 5.87
CA THR A 59 1.23 -1.32 6.82
C THR A 59 1.15 -1.78 8.27
N PHE A 60 0.78 -3.04 8.53
CA PHE A 60 0.69 -3.60 9.88
C PHE A 60 1.88 -4.46 10.30
N VAL A 61 2.74 -4.88 9.36
CA VAL A 61 3.92 -5.70 9.69
C VAL A 61 5.21 -5.01 9.28
N PHE A 62 5.41 -4.73 8.00
CA PHE A 62 6.70 -4.21 7.52
C PHE A 62 7.01 -2.79 8.00
N LEU A 63 6.05 -1.87 7.92
CA LEU A 63 6.26 -0.47 8.35
C LEU A 63 6.47 -0.34 9.87
N PRO A 64 5.65 -0.98 10.74
CA PRO A 64 5.90 -0.97 12.18
C PRO A 64 7.25 -1.59 12.56
N LEU A 65 7.63 -2.71 11.91
CA LEU A 65 8.91 -3.36 12.14
C LEU A 65 10.08 -2.43 11.75
N ALA A 66 10.00 -1.80 10.57
CA ALA A 66 11.01 -0.85 10.12
C ALA A 66 11.14 0.35 11.07
N TYR A 67 10.02 0.90 11.55
CA TYR A 67 10.06 1.96 12.55
C TYR A 67 10.72 1.52 13.85
N LEU A 68 10.38 0.34 14.37
CA LEU A 68 10.98 -0.18 15.60
C LEU A 68 12.50 -0.35 15.47
N LEU A 69 12.98 -0.81 14.32
CA LEU A 69 14.41 -0.96 14.02
C LEU A 69 15.14 0.38 13.87
N LEU A 70 14.45 1.41 13.37
CA LEU A 70 15.00 2.75 13.10
C LEU A 70 14.72 3.75 14.22
N LYS A 71 14.11 3.29 15.32
CA LYS A 71 13.74 4.13 16.46
C LYS A 71 14.97 4.90 16.98
N GLY A 72 14.81 6.21 17.14
CA GLY A 72 15.90 7.12 17.54
C GLY A 72 16.71 7.71 16.39
N ARG A 73 16.45 7.35 15.13
CA ARG A 73 17.17 7.88 13.95
C ARG A 73 16.20 8.56 12.95
N PRO A 74 15.73 9.79 13.23
CA PRO A 74 14.65 10.44 12.47
C PRO A 74 14.91 10.56 10.97
N ILE A 75 16.11 10.97 10.57
CA ILE A 75 16.49 11.13 9.16
C ILE A 75 16.47 9.79 8.43
N LEU A 76 17.01 8.74 9.07
CA LEU A 76 17.01 7.39 8.50
C LEU A 76 15.59 6.83 8.40
N THR A 77 14.74 7.05 9.39
CA THR A 77 13.34 6.61 9.31
C THR A 77 12.59 7.29 8.17
N LEU A 78 12.80 8.59 7.95
CA LEU A 78 12.16 9.31 6.84
C LEU A 78 12.62 8.82 5.45
N LEU A 79 13.86 8.36 5.32
CA LEU A 79 14.41 7.88 4.05
C LEU A 79 14.13 6.38 3.81
N VAL A 80 14.25 5.55 4.84
CA VAL A 80 14.18 4.09 4.72
C VAL A 80 12.74 3.58 4.74
N THR A 81 11.84 4.20 5.52
CA THR A 81 10.44 3.75 5.62
C THR A 81 9.70 3.76 4.27
N PRO A 82 9.84 4.79 3.41
CA PRO A 82 9.29 4.76 2.04
C PRO A 82 9.87 3.62 1.19
N VAL A 83 11.17 3.33 1.32
CA VAL A 83 11.83 2.26 0.58
C VAL A 83 11.35 0.88 1.04
N VAL A 84 11.19 0.69 2.35
CA VAL A 84 10.58 -0.51 2.93
C VAL A 84 9.14 -0.67 2.44
N GLY A 85 8.39 0.42 2.41
CA GLY A 85 7.05 0.45 1.83
C GLY A 85 7.05 0.01 0.37
N LEU A 86 7.97 0.55 -0.45
CA LEU A 86 8.11 0.22 -1.87
C LEU A 86 8.42 -1.26 -2.10
N ILE A 87 9.45 -1.78 -1.43
CA ILE A 87 9.87 -3.17 -1.54
C ILE A 87 8.80 -4.10 -0.98
N GLY A 88 8.25 -3.76 0.19
CA GLY A 88 7.20 -4.50 0.86
C GLY A 88 5.92 -4.57 0.02
N GLY A 89 5.56 -3.51 -0.68
CA GLY A 89 4.42 -3.47 -1.59
C GLY A 89 4.58 -4.38 -2.82
N GLY A 90 5.77 -4.38 -3.43
CA GLY A 90 6.10 -5.31 -4.52
C GLY A 90 6.11 -6.76 -4.04
N PHE A 91 6.72 -7.02 -2.88
CA PHE A 91 6.76 -8.36 -2.27
C PHE A 91 5.38 -8.86 -1.86
N ALA A 92 4.53 -8.00 -1.29
CA ALA A 92 3.17 -8.35 -0.93
C ALA A 92 2.39 -8.80 -2.17
N MET A 93 2.45 -8.05 -3.27
CA MET A 93 1.79 -8.43 -4.53
C MET A 93 2.31 -9.77 -5.06
N TYR A 94 3.63 -10.01 -4.99
CA TYR A 94 4.21 -11.30 -5.35
C TYR A 94 3.69 -12.44 -4.46
N ALA A 95 3.67 -12.24 -3.13
CA ALA A 95 3.15 -13.21 -2.17
C ALA A 95 1.67 -13.52 -2.41
N TRP A 96 0.85 -12.51 -2.73
CA TRP A 96 -0.56 -12.72 -3.05
C TRP A 96 -0.77 -13.55 -4.32
N VAL A 97 0.13 -13.46 -5.30
CA VAL A 97 0.12 -14.32 -6.51
C VAL A 97 0.53 -15.75 -6.16
N GLU A 98 1.63 -15.95 -5.42
CA GLU A 98 2.10 -17.30 -5.06
C GLU A 98 1.14 -18.03 -4.10
N LEU A 99 0.44 -17.28 -3.23
CA LEU A 99 -0.60 -17.81 -2.35
C LEU A 99 -1.92 -18.11 -3.08
N GLY A 100 -2.03 -17.77 -4.38
CA GLY A 100 -3.20 -18.07 -5.21
C GLY A 100 -4.38 -17.11 -5.03
N PHE A 101 -4.21 -16.00 -4.32
CA PHE A 101 -5.24 -14.96 -4.19
C PHE A 101 -5.34 -14.08 -5.45
N LEU A 102 -4.23 -13.93 -6.18
CA LEU A 102 -4.19 -13.26 -7.47
C LEU A 102 -3.89 -14.28 -8.60
N PRO A 103 -4.67 -14.29 -9.70
CA PRO A 103 -4.43 -15.19 -10.82
C PRO A 103 -3.01 -15.10 -11.39
N ARG A 104 -2.34 -16.25 -11.55
CA ARG A 104 -1.02 -16.32 -12.20
C ARG A 104 -1.07 -16.14 -13.72
N GLN A 105 -2.27 -16.23 -14.31
CA GLN A 105 -2.50 -16.23 -15.75
C GLN A 105 -2.67 -14.84 -16.37
N TYR A 106 -2.44 -13.76 -15.62
CA TYR A 106 -2.49 -12.42 -16.19
C TYR A 106 -1.40 -12.24 -17.26
N HIS A 107 -1.74 -11.55 -18.35
CA HIS A 107 -0.78 -11.14 -19.37
C HIS A 107 0.40 -10.42 -18.69
N PRO A 108 1.66 -10.60 -19.14
CA PRO A 108 2.84 -10.03 -18.48
C PRO A 108 2.75 -8.52 -18.22
N ILE A 109 2.04 -7.79 -19.09
CA ILE A 109 1.75 -6.35 -18.95
C ILE A 109 0.91 -6.08 -17.70
N THR A 110 -0.16 -6.85 -17.50
CA THR A 110 -1.06 -6.70 -16.35
C THR A 110 -0.36 -7.05 -15.04
N GLN A 111 0.52 -8.06 -15.05
CA GLN A 111 1.32 -8.42 -13.89
C GLN A 111 2.32 -7.31 -13.50
N GLN A 112 2.94 -6.67 -14.49
CA GLN A 112 3.79 -5.50 -14.26
C GLN A 112 3.00 -4.33 -13.67
N ILE A 113 1.80 -4.05 -14.18
CA ILE A 113 0.92 -3.00 -13.64
C ILE A 113 0.59 -3.25 -12.18
N PHE A 114 0.21 -4.48 -11.80
CA PHE A 114 -0.06 -4.82 -10.40
C PHE A 114 1.16 -4.67 -9.50
N SER A 115 2.34 -5.11 -9.97
CA SER A 115 3.58 -4.99 -9.21
C SER A 115 3.98 -3.53 -8.99
N ILE A 116 3.94 -2.70 -10.05
CA ILE A 116 4.22 -1.26 -9.98
C ILE A 116 3.21 -0.56 -9.08
N THR A 117 1.94 -0.91 -9.20
CA THR A 117 0.87 -0.38 -8.33
C THR A 117 1.16 -0.70 -6.87
N GLY A 118 1.51 -1.95 -6.55
CA GLY A 118 1.86 -2.38 -5.21
C GLY A 118 3.08 -1.64 -4.66
N MET A 119 4.11 -1.45 -5.48
CA MET A 119 5.30 -0.67 -5.09
C MET A 119 4.97 0.79 -4.79
N LEU A 120 4.18 1.45 -5.63
CA LEU A 120 3.81 2.86 -5.46
C LEU A 120 2.84 3.08 -4.29
N SER A 121 1.90 2.16 -4.07
CA SER A 121 1.01 2.20 -2.91
C SER A 121 1.77 1.96 -1.61
N GLY A 122 2.72 1.02 -1.61
CA GLY A 122 3.60 0.77 -0.48
C GLY A 122 4.51 1.96 -0.19
N PHE A 123 5.08 2.59 -1.23
CA PHE A 123 5.91 3.80 -1.09
C PHE A 123 5.14 4.96 -0.45
N SER A 124 3.92 5.23 -0.92
CA SER A 124 3.09 6.33 -0.38
C SER A 124 2.69 6.08 1.07
N ALA A 125 2.35 4.84 1.43
CA ALA A 125 2.13 4.45 2.82
C ALA A 125 3.40 4.62 3.67
N GLY A 126 4.56 4.18 3.18
CA GLY A 126 5.83 4.33 3.90
C GLY A 126 6.25 5.79 4.11
N ALA A 127 6.01 6.66 3.13
CA ALA A 127 6.25 8.10 3.24
C ALA A 127 5.33 8.77 4.27
N PHE A 128 4.04 8.42 4.27
CA PHE A 128 3.12 8.87 5.31
C PHE A 128 3.54 8.36 6.69
N TYR A 129 3.80 7.05 6.80
CA TYR A 129 4.16 6.40 8.06
C TYR A 129 5.39 7.04 8.69
N GLY A 130 6.48 7.19 7.93
CA GLY A 130 7.70 7.83 8.40
C GLY A 130 7.46 9.25 8.90
N ARG A 131 6.66 10.05 8.18
CA ARG A 131 6.33 11.43 8.59
C ARG A 131 5.48 11.46 9.86
N SER A 132 4.48 10.60 10.00
CA SER A 132 3.51 10.64 11.11
C SER A 132 4.10 10.37 12.50
N PHE A 133 5.30 9.78 12.61
CA PHE A 133 5.99 9.61 13.89
C PHE A 133 6.87 10.80 14.29
N TYR A 134 7.28 11.64 13.33
CA TYR A 134 8.17 12.78 13.56
C TYR A 134 7.53 14.14 13.27
N ALA A 135 6.28 14.16 12.80
CA ALA A 135 5.38 15.31 12.85
C ALA A 135 4.77 15.44 14.25
#